data_AF-A0A2D9EB34-F1
#
_entry.id   AF-A0A2D9EB34-F1
#
_cell.length_a   1.000
_cell.length_b   1.000
_cell.length_c   1.000
_cell.angle_alpha   90.00
_cell.angle_beta   90.00
_cell.angle_gamma   90.00
#
_symmetry.space_group_name_H-M   'P 1'
#
loop_
_entity.id
_entity.type
_entity.pdbx_description
1 polymer ?
#
loop_
_entity_poly.entity_id
_entity_poly.type
_entity_poly.pdbx_seq_one_letter_code
_entity_poly.pdbx_strand_id
1 'polypeptide(L)'
;MTLSKGEMVAGVTYNSAYANETITDDLAFTVGYAVSDEFTIMATRDENTEGEDASINLGVRYFYNGFYGQLNMIDVQDATADDEDATMSVGKMFALDWVDGLYLDPSITISGLGSDNDTDTSFGMTLGMRF
;
A
#
# COMPACT_ATOMS: atom_id res chain seq x y z
N MET A 1 -10.80 -5.61 10.99
CA MET A 1 -11.54 -4.36 10.72
C MET A 1 -11.89 -4.33 9.24
N THR A 2 -12.99 -3.68 8.87
CA THR A 2 -13.39 -3.41 7.47
C THR A 2 -13.72 -1.93 7.34
N LEU A 3 -13.81 -1.44 6.10
CA LEU A 3 -14.26 -0.09 5.80
C LEU A 3 -15.69 -0.12 5.27
N SER A 4 -16.52 0.80 5.72
CA SER A 4 -17.86 1.04 5.21
C SER A 4 -17.83 2.12 4.14
N LYS A 5 -18.78 2.05 3.21
CA LYS A 5 -18.92 3.07 2.17
C LYS A 5 -18.93 4.49 2.75
N GLY A 6 -18.07 5.35 2.21
CA GLY A 6 -17.94 6.75 2.61
C GLY A 6 -16.87 7.01 3.68
N GLU A 7 -16.34 5.96 4.33
CA GLU A 7 -15.21 6.11 5.24
C GLU A 7 -13.93 6.46 4.48
N MET A 8 -13.09 7.29 5.10
CA MET A 8 -11.76 7.62 4.64
C MET A 8 -10.72 6.93 5.52
N VAL A 9 -9.55 6.68 4.94
CA VAL A 9 -8.37 6.23 5.70
C VAL A 9 -7.18 7.09 5.34
N ALA A 10 -6.29 7.27 6.31
CA ALA A 10 -4.97 7.82 6.12
C ALA A 10 -3.97 7.04 6.98
N GLY A 11 -2.76 6.78 6.49
CA GLY A 11 -1.77 6.03 7.23
C GLY A 11 -0.36 6.27 6.76
N VAL A 12 0.58 5.90 7.62
CA VAL A 12 2.01 5.84 7.32
C VAL A 12 2.43 4.38 7.36
N THR A 13 3.08 3.95 6.30
CA THR A 13 3.60 2.60 6.13
C THR A 13 5.11 2.64 6.21
N TYR A 14 5.68 1.74 7.01
CA TYR A 14 7.08 1.36 6.90
C TYR A 14 7.15 0.06 6.11
N ASN A 15 7.87 0.03 4.99
CA ASN A 15 8.16 -1.22 4.32
C ASN A 15 9.65 -1.56 4.43
N SER A 16 9.91 -2.86 4.51
CA SER A 16 11.24 -3.41 4.49
C SER A 16 11.27 -4.49 3.41
N ALA A 17 12.06 -4.26 2.38
CA ALA A 17 12.28 -5.17 1.27
C ALA A 17 13.58 -5.94 1.46
N TYR A 18 13.58 -7.22 1.07
CA TYR A 18 14.82 -7.99 0.96
C TYR A 18 15.08 -8.26 -0.52
N ALA A 19 15.99 -7.48 -1.09
CA ALA A 19 16.38 -7.58 -2.48
C ALA A 19 17.89 -7.81 -2.56
N ASN A 20 18.31 -8.84 -3.31
CA ASN A 20 19.72 -9.11 -3.61
C ASN A 20 20.67 -9.06 -2.38
N GLU A 21 20.31 -9.74 -1.30
CA GLU A 21 21.06 -9.81 -0.03
C GLU A 21 21.16 -8.50 0.77
N THR A 22 20.42 -7.47 0.36
CA THR A 22 20.36 -6.17 1.05
C THR A 22 18.95 -5.92 1.58
N ILE A 23 18.88 -5.27 2.74
CA ILE A 23 17.61 -4.78 3.30
C ILE A 23 17.48 -3.31 2.89
N THR A 24 16.37 -2.99 2.23
CA THR A 24 16.00 -1.61 1.90
C THR A 24 14.75 -1.25 2.68
N ASP A 25 14.79 -0.10 3.35
CA ASP A 25 13.70 0.39 4.17
C ASP A 25 13.14 1.69 3.58
N ASP A 26 11.82 1.77 3.47
CA ASP A 26 11.10 2.93 2.92
C ASP A 26 9.98 3.40 3.84
N LEU A 27 9.45 4.59 3.54
CA LEU A 27 8.26 5.13 4.16
C LEU A 27 7.28 5.56 3.08
N ALA A 28 6.02 5.12 3.23
CA ALA A 28 4.94 5.52 2.35
C ALA A 28 3.81 6.20 3.11
N PHE A 29 3.22 7.23 2.49
CA PHE A 29 2.03 7.89 2.99
C PHE A 29 0.84 7.49 2.14
N THR A 30 -0.20 6.97 2.78
CA THR A 30 -1.36 6.44 2.09
C THR A 30 -2.62 7.17 2.52
N VAL A 31 -3.46 7.52 1.56
CA VAL A 31 -4.85 7.95 1.79
C VAL A 31 -5.79 7.09 0.98
N GLY A 32 -7.01 6.90 1.46
CA GLY A 32 -8.01 6.10 0.78
C GLY A 32 -9.43 6.52 1.05
N TYR A 33 -10.32 6.13 0.13
CA TYR A 33 -11.76 6.37 0.20
C TYR A 33 -12.53 5.09 -0.13
N ALA A 34 -13.38 4.65 0.79
CA ALA A 34 -14.21 3.47 0.63
C ALA A 34 -15.41 3.77 -0.28
N VAL A 35 -15.36 3.27 -1.52
CA VAL A 35 -16.44 3.44 -2.50
C VAL A 35 -17.59 2.46 -2.28
N SER A 36 -17.30 1.34 -1.61
CA SER A 36 -18.25 0.36 -1.09
C SER A 36 -17.71 -0.29 0.18
N ASP A 37 -18.47 -1.20 0.79
CA ASP A 37 -18.05 -1.95 1.98
C ASP A 37 -16.92 -2.97 1.68
N GLU A 38 -16.65 -3.20 0.39
CA GLU A 38 -15.65 -4.17 -0.08
C GLU A 38 -14.49 -3.49 -0.81
N PHE A 39 -14.70 -2.32 -1.40
CA PHE A 39 -13.72 -1.65 -2.26
C PHE A 39 -13.34 -0.28 -1.72
N THR A 40 -12.02 -0.04 -1.67
CA THR A 40 -11.43 1.26 -1.31
C THR A 40 -10.44 1.67 -2.38
N ILE A 41 -10.55 2.91 -2.85
CA ILE A 41 -9.55 3.50 -3.75
C ILE A 41 -8.46 4.11 -2.89
N MET A 42 -7.21 3.84 -3.24
CA MET A 42 -6.03 4.26 -2.49
C MET A 42 -5.15 5.16 -3.36
N ALA A 43 -4.55 6.16 -2.74
CA ALA A 43 -3.42 6.90 -3.29
C ALA A 43 -2.27 6.80 -2.27
N THR A 44 -1.10 6.38 -2.75
CA THR A 44 0.09 6.18 -1.93
C THR A 44 1.21 7.03 -2.50
N ARG A 45 1.90 7.78 -1.64
CA ARG A 45 3.13 8.47 -1.99
C ARG A 45 4.28 7.74 -1.35
N ASP A 46 5.22 7.26 -2.15
CA ASP A 46 6.42 6.58 -1.66
C ASP A 46 7.57 7.59 -1.54
N GLU A 47 8.28 7.58 -0.41
CA GLU A 47 9.49 8.38 -0.23
C GLU A 47 10.71 7.45 -0.27
N ASN A 48 11.32 7.32 -1.45
CA ASN A 48 12.63 6.69 -1.59
C ASN A 48 13.69 7.56 -0.90
N THR A 49 14.43 6.96 0.03
CA THR A 49 15.38 7.67 0.92
C THR A 49 16.67 8.11 0.21
N GLU A 50 16.92 7.68 -1.02
CA GLU A 50 18.19 7.88 -1.74
C GLU A 50 18.17 8.94 -2.86
N GLY A 51 17.20 9.88 -2.83
CA GLY A 51 17.22 11.07 -3.70
C GLY A 51 16.58 10.88 -5.08
N GLU A 52 15.79 9.83 -5.24
CA GLU A 52 14.87 9.66 -6.37
C GLU A 52 13.58 10.48 -6.15
N ASP A 53 12.89 10.81 -7.24
CA ASP A 53 11.65 11.57 -7.21
C ASP A 53 10.54 10.76 -6.53
N ALA A 54 9.77 11.41 -5.65
CA ALA A 54 8.67 10.76 -4.94
C ALA A 54 7.58 10.33 -5.93
N SER A 55 7.24 9.05 -5.97
CA SER A 55 6.20 8.51 -6.85
C SER A 55 4.81 8.63 -6.19
N ILE A 56 3.77 8.83 -7.01
CA ILE A 56 2.38 8.68 -6.58
C ILE A 56 1.78 7.47 -7.27
N ASN A 57 1.36 6.51 -6.45
CA ASN A 57 0.78 5.26 -6.84
C ASN A 57 -0.72 5.29 -6.59
N LEU A 58 -1.52 4.87 -7.57
CA LEU A 58 -2.97 4.71 -7.42
C LEU A 58 -3.33 3.25 -7.36
N GLY A 59 -4.26 2.89 -6.48
CA GLY A 59 -4.62 1.49 -6.30
C GLY A 59 -6.04 1.26 -5.82
N VAL A 60 -6.41 -0.02 -5.84
CA VAL A 60 -7.69 -0.51 -5.33
C VAL A 60 -7.41 -1.58 -4.30
N ARG A 61 -8.07 -1.47 -3.16
CA ARG A 61 -8.07 -2.45 -2.07
C ARG A 61 -9.43 -3.15 -2.01
N TYR A 62 -9.42 -4.47 -2.03
CA TYR A 62 -10.60 -5.33 -1.90
C TYR A 62 -10.57 -6.09 -0.56
N PHE A 63 -11.64 -6.01 0.22
CA PHE A 63 -11.76 -6.67 1.52
C PHE A 63 -12.55 -7.98 1.45
N TYR A 64 -12.01 -9.03 2.06
CA TYR A 64 -12.67 -10.33 2.19
C TYR A 64 -12.35 -10.99 3.53
N ASN A 65 -13.37 -11.34 4.32
CA ASN A 65 -13.23 -11.99 5.63
C ASN A 65 -12.21 -11.31 6.59
N GLY A 66 -12.14 -9.99 6.53
CA GLY A 66 -11.23 -9.18 7.35
C GLY A 66 -9.77 -9.22 6.91
N PHE A 67 -9.46 -9.79 5.74
CA PHE A 67 -8.22 -9.59 5.00
C PHE A 67 -8.48 -8.63 3.84
N TYR A 68 -7.41 -8.13 3.21
CA TYR A 68 -7.52 -7.46 1.93
C TYR A 68 -6.46 -7.91 0.94
N GLY A 69 -6.79 -7.76 -0.34
CA GLY A 69 -5.82 -7.66 -1.42
C GLY A 69 -5.83 -6.23 -1.96
N GLN A 70 -4.66 -5.70 -2.30
CA GLN A 70 -4.47 -4.38 -2.89
C GLN A 70 -3.64 -4.50 -4.14
N LEU A 71 -4.06 -3.82 -5.20
CA LEU A 71 -3.29 -3.65 -6.42
C LEU A 71 -3.00 -2.15 -6.58
N ASN A 72 -1.74 -1.78 -6.75
CA ASN A 72 -1.38 -0.41 -7.13
C ASN A 72 -0.65 -0.41 -8.47
N MET A 73 -0.96 0.59 -9.27
CA MET A 73 -0.16 0.98 -10.42
C MET A 73 0.90 1.97 -9.94
N ILE A 74 2.17 1.67 -10.23
CA ILE A 74 3.29 2.51 -9.85
C ILE A 74 3.34 3.71 -10.81
N ASP A 75 3.68 4.87 -10.24
CA ASP A 75 4.02 6.11 -10.94
C ASP A 75 2.99 6.61 -11.97
N VAL A 76 1.93 7.24 -11.47
CA VAL A 76 0.96 7.95 -12.32
C VAL A 76 1.48 9.34 -12.76
N GLN A 77 2.65 9.78 -12.28
CA GLN A 77 3.22 11.09 -12.61
C GLN A 77 4.08 11.03 -13.88
N ASP A 78 4.80 9.93 -14.11
CA ASP A 78 5.66 9.72 -15.27
C ASP A 78 5.35 8.39 -15.98
N ALA A 79 4.08 8.22 -16.37
CA ALA A 79 3.61 7.06 -17.13
C ALA A 79 4.16 7.05 -18.57
N THR A 80 5.46 6.79 -18.71
CA THR A 80 6.06 6.37 -19.98
C THR A 80 5.85 4.87 -20.17
N ALA A 81 5.73 4.43 -21.42
CA ALA A 81 5.27 3.07 -21.76
C ALA A 81 6.22 1.92 -21.35
N ASP A 82 7.37 2.24 -20.75
CA ASP A 82 8.41 1.26 -20.40
C ASP A 82 8.49 0.98 -18.88
N ASP A 83 7.75 1.71 -18.03
CA ASP A 83 7.79 1.60 -16.55
C ASP A 83 6.41 1.20 -15.95
N GLU A 84 5.67 0.31 -16.62
CA GLU A 84 4.39 -0.20 -16.09
C GLU A 84 4.60 -1.25 -14.98
N ASP A 85 5.21 -0.84 -13.87
CA ASP A 85 5.33 -1.71 -12.70
C ASP A 85 4.05 -1.67 -11.86
N ALA A 86 3.52 -2.85 -11.53
CA ALA A 86 2.41 -2.98 -10.59
C ALA A 86 2.88 -3.65 -9.30
N THR A 87 2.28 -3.23 -8.18
CA THR A 87 2.45 -3.90 -6.89
C THR A 87 1.17 -4.59 -6.47
N MET A 88 1.31 -5.78 -5.90
CA MET A 88 0.22 -6.49 -5.24
C MET A 88 0.55 -6.70 -3.77
N SER A 89 -0.34 -6.27 -2.90
CA SER A 89 -0.21 -6.47 -1.46
C SER A 89 -1.36 -7.31 -0.92
N VAL A 90 -1.07 -8.13 0.08
CA VAL A 90 -2.08 -8.79 0.90
C VAL A 90 -1.83 -8.45 2.37
N GLY A 91 -2.91 -8.17 3.10
CA GLY A 91 -2.78 -7.73 4.49
C GLY A 91 -4.04 -7.85 5.30
N LYS A 92 -4.00 -7.29 6.51
CA LYS A 92 -5.11 -7.36 7.46
C LYS A 92 -5.13 -6.16 8.38
N MET A 93 -6.25 -5.45 8.40
CA MET A 93 -6.46 -4.33 9.32
C MET A 93 -6.94 -4.80 10.70
N PHE A 94 -6.19 -4.44 11.73
CA PHE A 94 -6.50 -4.61 13.14
C PHE A 94 -6.91 -3.27 13.74
N ALA A 95 -8.14 -3.18 14.26
CA ALA A 95 -8.57 -2.00 14.99
C ALA A 95 -7.81 -1.92 16.32
N LEU A 96 -7.43 -0.70 16.69
CA LEU A 96 -6.74 -0.39 17.93
C LEU A 96 -7.71 0.32 18.86
N ASP A 97 -8.43 -0.45 19.69
CA ASP A 97 -9.61 -0.01 20.48
C ASP A 97 -9.38 1.10 21.53
N TRP A 98 -8.15 1.59 21.67
CA TRP A 98 -7.76 2.64 22.61
C TRP A 98 -7.86 4.05 21.99
N VAL A 99 -7.98 4.15 20.66
CA VAL A 99 -8.28 5.39 19.93
C VAL A 99 -9.26 5.05 18.81
N ASP A 100 -10.41 5.75 18.77
CA ASP A 100 -11.41 5.50 17.74
C ASP A 100 -10.83 5.74 16.33
N GLY A 101 -11.12 4.82 15.42
CA GLY A 101 -10.61 4.82 14.05
C GLY A 101 -9.14 4.44 13.89
N LEU A 102 -8.33 4.33 14.96
CA LEU A 102 -6.93 3.92 14.84
C LEU A 102 -6.82 2.44 14.46
N TYR A 103 -5.90 2.11 13.56
CA TYR A 103 -5.64 0.75 13.14
C TYR A 103 -4.16 0.47 12.87
N LEU A 104 -3.80 -0.80 13.00
CA LEU A 104 -2.53 -1.37 12.56
C LEU A 104 -2.81 -2.33 11.39
N ASP A 105 -1.99 -2.28 10.35
CA ASP A 105 -2.19 -3.04 9.15
C ASP A 105 -0.86 -3.61 8.61
N PRO A 106 -0.50 -4.85 9.01
CA PRO A 106 0.61 -5.58 8.41
C PRO A 106 0.25 -6.12 7.02
N SER A 107 1.21 -6.02 6.10
CA SER A 107 1.09 -6.51 4.74
C SER A 107 2.34 -7.20 4.22
N ILE A 108 2.14 -8.04 3.21
CA ILE A 108 3.21 -8.55 2.35
C ILE A 108 2.94 -7.99 0.97
N THR A 109 3.95 -7.42 0.33
CA THR A 109 3.87 -6.82 -1.00
C THR A 109 4.81 -7.54 -1.95
N ILE A 110 4.34 -7.73 -3.18
CA ILE A 110 5.10 -8.21 -4.31
C ILE A 110 5.15 -7.07 -5.33
N SER A 111 6.36 -6.69 -5.74
CA SER A 111 6.62 -5.62 -6.72
C SER A 111 7.14 -6.18 -8.04
N GLY A 112 7.19 -5.35 -9.09
CA GLY A 112 7.71 -5.76 -10.40
C GLY A 112 6.80 -6.73 -11.16
N LEU A 113 5.48 -6.67 -10.92
CA LEU A 113 4.51 -7.52 -11.63
C LEU A 113 4.45 -7.11 -13.10
N GLY A 114 5.01 -7.93 -13.98
CA GLY A 114 5.10 -7.65 -15.41
C GLY A 114 6.53 -7.54 -15.92
N SER A 115 7.52 -7.44 -15.02
CA SER A 115 8.94 -7.55 -15.35
C SER A 115 9.39 -9.02 -15.36
N ASP A 116 10.20 -9.39 -16.35
CA ASP A 116 10.64 -10.78 -16.58
C ASP A 116 11.68 -11.27 -15.54
N ASN A 117 12.26 -10.42 -14.69
CA ASN A 117 13.35 -10.84 -13.78
C ASN A 117 13.42 -10.18 -12.39
N ASP A 118 12.60 -9.17 -12.06
CA ASP A 118 12.80 -8.35 -10.85
C ASP A 118 11.58 -8.36 -9.91
N THR A 119 11.07 -9.55 -9.57
CA THR A 119 10.01 -9.67 -8.56
C THR A 119 10.59 -9.60 -7.15
N ASP A 120 10.42 -8.46 -6.49
CA ASP A 120 10.81 -8.26 -5.10
C ASP A 120 9.65 -8.52 -4.13
N THR A 121 10.00 -8.97 -2.91
CA THR A 121 9.04 -9.15 -1.82
C THR A 121 9.41 -8.23 -0.66
N SER A 122 8.42 -7.50 -0.16
CA SER A 122 8.57 -6.64 1.02
C SER A 122 7.52 -6.93 2.08
N PHE A 123 7.89 -6.64 3.33
CA PHE A 123 6.99 -6.63 4.47
C PHE A 123 6.66 -5.19 4.84
N GLY A 124 5.38 -4.89 4.92
CA GLY A 124 4.86 -3.57 5.28
C GLY A 124 4.17 -3.58 6.64
N MET A 125 4.30 -2.48 7.38
CA MET A 125 3.50 -2.21 8.56
C MET A 125 2.92 -0.80 8.48
N THR A 126 1.60 -0.70 8.38
CA THR A 126 0.89 0.59 8.36
C THR A 126 0.32 0.89 9.74
N LEU A 127 0.57 2.10 10.24
CA LEU A 127 -0.22 2.71 11.30
C LEU A 127 -1.13 3.75 10.65
N GLY A 128 -2.44 3.61 10.83
CA GLY A 128 -3.40 4.50 10.18
C GLY A 128 -4.61 4.85 11.02
N MET A 129 -5.37 5.79 10.50
CA MET A 129 -6.62 6.27 11.07
C MET A 129 -7.71 6.19 10.02
N ARG A 130 -8.89 5.78 10.46
CA ARG A 130 -10.15 5.81 9.73
C ARG A 130 -11.04 6.92 10.27
N PHE A 131 -11.69 7.68 9.40
CA PHE A 131 -12.60 8.77 9.78
C PHE A 131 -13.69 9.03 8.72
#